data_AF-A0A6V7IVL7-F1
#
_entry.id   AF-A0A6V7IVL7-F1
#
_cell.length_a   1.000
_cell.length_b   1.000
_cell.length_c   1.000
_cell.angle_alpha   90.00
_cell.angle_beta   90.00
_cell.angle_gamma   90.00
#
_symmetry.space_group_name_H-M   'P 1'
#
loop_
_entity.id
_entity.type
_entity.pdbx_description
1 polymer ?
#
loop_
_entity_poly.entity_id
_entity_poly.type
_entity_poly.pdbx_seq_one_letter_code
_entity_poly.pdbx_strand_id
1 'polypeptide(L)'
;MTLQYTLWDKLKTLEEYSNIQIRNLAKFLSHLFLERGLPLSVLKVVEFGELDKPTMRLIRQIMLTLFLHENSDECLKVFERISLAPQLQTFREGLRLFISHFLLKNADAKPLPEDQLEKLQSTAKLVDRILVTRAARTIF
;
A
#
# COMPACT_ATOMS: atom_id res chain seq x y z
N MET A 1 10.03 12.16 -12.20
CA MET A 1 9.37 13.35 -11.61
C MET A 1 7.93 13.50 -12.09
N THR A 2 7.64 13.52 -13.40
CA THR A 2 6.28 13.74 -13.94
C THR A 2 5.21 12.83 -13.35
N LEU A 3 5.42 11.51 -13.33
CA LEU A 3 4.44 10.54 -12.80
C LEU A 3 4.10 10.74 -11.33
N GLN A 4 5.08 11.15 -10.50
CA GLN A 4 4.85 11.39 -9.08
C GLN A 4 3.93 12.60 -8.86
N TYR A 5 4.21 13.71 -9.54
CA TYR A 5 3.37 14.91 -9.46
C TYR A 5 1.98 14.66 -10.05
N THR A 6 1.91 14.00 -11.20
CA THR A 6 0.63 13.60 -11.79
C THR A 6 -0.17 12.75 -10.82
N LEU A 7 0.44 11.75 -10.16
CA LEU A 7 -0.26 10.97 -9.14
C LEU A 7 -0.77 11.84 -8.00
N TRP A 8 0.05 12.74 -7.47
CA TRP A 8 -0.35 13.63 -6.38
C TRP A 8 -1.52 14.53 -6.75
N ASP A 9 -1.55 15.06 -7.97
CA ASP A 9 -2.68 15.85 -8.45
C ASP A 9 -3.93 14.98 -8.64
N LYS A 10 -3.76 13.75 -9.12
CA LYS A 10 -4.87 12.79 -9.26
C LYS A 10 -5.47 12.41 -7.89
N LEU A 11 -4.64 12.24 -6.86
CA LEU A 11 -5.09 11.95 -5.49
C LEU A 11 -6.02 13.05 -4.96
N LYS A 12 -5.73 14.32 -5.23
CA LYS A 12 -6.56 15.46 -4.80
C LYS A 12 -7.95 15.49 -5.45
N THR A 13 -8.07 14.90 -6.65
CA THR A 13 -9.33 14.90 -7.44
C THR A 13 -10.07 13.57 -7.37
N LEU A 14 -9.73 12.66 -6.45
CA LEU A 14 -10.30 11.30 -6.42
C LEU A 14 -11.82 11.26 -6.21
N GLU A 15 -12.41 12.28 -5.59
CA GLU A 15 -13.86 12.37 -5.38
C GLU A 15 -14.64 12.47 -6.70
N GLU A 16 -14.00 12.96 -7.76
CA GLU A 16 -14.59 13.06 -9.10
C GLU A 16 -14.55 11.72 -9.86
N TYR A 17 -13.87 10.70 -9.31
CA TYR A 17 -13.55 9.47 -10.03
C TYR A 17 -14.65 8.45 -9.81
N SER A 18 -15.11 7.86 -10.90
CA SER A 18 -15.95 6.67 -10.85
C SER A 18 -15.19 5.50 -10.21
N ASN A 19 -15.96 4.53 -9.69
CA ASN A 19 -15.42 3.29 -9.13
C ASN A 19 -14.55 2.50 -10.12
N ILE A 20 -14.81 2.63 -11.42
CA ILE A 20 -14.03 2.00 -12.48
C ILE A 20 -12.69 2.72 -12.64
N GLN A 21 -12.68 4.05 -12.68
CA GLN A 21 -11.46 4.85 -12.77
C GLN A 21 -10.54 4.60 -11.57
N ILE A 22 -11.08 4.57 -10.34
CA ILE A 22 -10.30 4.24 -9.14
C ILE A 22 -9.66 2.86 -9.26
N ARG A 23 -10.41 1.87 -9.74
CA ARG A 23 -9.91 0.51 -9.93
C ARG A 23 -8.82 0.41 -11.00
N ASN A 24 -8.99 1.13 -12.11
CA ASN A 24 -7.98 1.16 -13.16
C ASN A 24 -6.71 1.84 -12.67
N LEU A 25 -6.84 2.95 -11.93
CA LEU A 25 -5.73 3.65 -11.30
C LEU A 25 -5.01 2.75 -10.28
N ALA A 26 -5.75 2.03 -9.43
CA ALA A 26 -5.18 1.10 -8.46
C ALA A 26 -4.34 0.01 -9.15
N LYS A 27 -4.87 -0.62 -10.21
CA LYS A 27 -4.16 -1.64 -10.98
C LYS A 27 -2.89 -1.08 -11.63
N PHE A 28 -3.00 0.09 -12.26
CA PHE A 28 -1.87 0.77 -12.89
C PHE A 28 -0.76 1.07 -11.88
N LEU A 29 -1.11 1.67 -10.74
CA LEU A 29 -0.14 1.99 -9.69
C LEU A 29 0.48 0.74 -9.08
N SER A 30 -0.31 -0.31 -8.84
CA SER A 30 0.20 -1.58 -8.31
C SER A 30 1.25 -2.18 -9.24
N HIS A 31 0.99 -2.17 -10.55
CA HIS A 31 1.94 -2.63 -11.54
C HIS A 31 3.22 -1.79 -11.54
N LEU A 32 3.10 -0.45 -11.49
CA LEU A 32 4.28 0.43 -11.39
C LEU A 32 5.11 0.19 -10.13
N PHE A 33 4.48 -0.13 -9.01
CA PHE A 33 5.19 -0.44 -7.76
C PHE A 33 5.96 -1.76 -7.88
N LEU A 34 5.31 -2.81 -8.40
CA LEU A 34 5.92 -4.14 -8.61
C LEU A 34 7.09 -4.08 -9.60
N GLU A 35 6.90 -3.41 -10.73
CA GLU A 35 7.93 -3.24 -11.77
C GLU A 35 8.98 -2.19 -11.43
N ARG A 36 8.96 -1.65 -10.20
CA ARG A 36 9.95 -0.68 -9.72
C ARG A 36 9.96 0.64 -10.52
N GLY A 37 8.92 0.91 -11.32
CA GLY A 37 8.75 2.14 -12.08
C GLY A 37 8.31 3.34 -11.23
N LEU A 38 7.74 3.08 -10.05
CA LEU A 38 7.42 4.10 -9.05
C LEU A 38 7.71 3.55 -7.63
N PRO A 39 8.32 4.32 -6.72
CA PRO A 39 8.50 3.85 -5.35
C PRO A 39 7.20 4.02 -4.55
N LEU A 40 6.92 3.10 -3.61
CA LEU A 40 5.71 3.17 -2.77
C LEU A 40 5.65 4.46 -1.92
N SER A 41 6.80 5.09 -1.66
CA SER A 41 6.91 6.36 -0.93
C SER A 41 6.18 7.53 -1.58
N VAL A 42 5.73 7.43 -2.84
CA VAL A 42 4.87 8.46 -3.44
C VAL A 42 3.52 8.57 -2.73
N LEU A 43 3.06 7.52 -2.06
CA LEU A 43 1.83 7.53 -1.27
C LEU A 43 1.99 8.22 0.09
N LYS A 44 3.19 8.73 0.42
CA LYS A 44 3.46 9.41 1.71
C LYS A 44 2.63 10.67 1.94
N VAL A 45 2.04 11.23 0.88
CA VAL A 45 1.17 12.41 0.94
C VAL A 45 -0.25 12.05 1.42
N VAL A 46 -0.56 10.75 1.54
CA VAL A 46 -1.85 10.26 2.02
C VAL A 46 -1.83 10.18 3.54
N GLU A 47 -2.79 10.85 4.18
CA GLU A 47 -2.94 10.86 5.62
C GLU A 47 -3.84 9.71 6.08
N PHE A 48 -3.24 8.62 6.56
CA PHE A 48 -3.97 7.41 6.96
C PHE A 48 -4.92 7.58 8.15
N GLY A 49 -4.79 8.67 8.92
CA GLY A 49 -5.68 8.99 10.03
C GLY A 49 -7.05 9.50 9.58
N GLU A 50 -7.12 10.13 8.41
CA GLU A 50 -8.33 10.79 7.90
C GLU A 50 -8.52 10.46 6.41
N LEU A 51 -8.84 9.19 6.12
CA LEU A 51 -9.09 8.74 4.76
C LEU A 51 -10.56 8.93 4.37
N ASP A 52 -10.76 9.65 3.28
CA ASP A 52 -12.02 9.69 2.55
C ASP A 52 -12.29 8.36 1.80
N LYS A 53 -13.56 8.12 1.46
CA LYS A 53 -14.02 6.86 0.85
C LYS A 53 -13.27 6.49 -0.45
N PRO A 54 -13.06 7.39 -1.43
CA PRO A 54 -12.40 7.02 -2.67
C PRO A 54 -10.89 6.75 -2.47
N THR A 55 -10.19 7.53 -1.64
CA THR A 55 -8.78 7.25 -1.30
C THR A 55 -8.64 5.92 -0.57
N MET A 56 -9.49 5.65 0.42
CA MET A 56 -9.52 4.36 1.12
C MET A 56 -9.68 3.20 0.13
N ARG A 57 -10.57 3.34 -0.86
CA ARG A 57 -10.80 2.33 -1.89
C ARG A 57 -9.59 2.14 -2.79
N LEU A 58 -8.95 3.22 -3.24
CA LEU A 58 -7.74 3.19 -4.04
C LEU A 58 -6.62 2.43 -3.31
N ILE A 59 -6.29 2.86 -2.10
CA ILE A 59 -5.21 2.29 -1.30
C ILE A 59 -5.49 0.82 -0.98
N ARG A 60 -6.72 0.48 -0.60
CA ARG A 60 -7.11 -0.91 -0.35
C ARG A 60 -6.88 -1.80 -1.57
N GLN A 61 -7.28 -1.35 -2.76
CA GLN A 61 -7.11 -2.13 -3.99
C GLN A 61 -5.64 -2.29 -4.36
N ILE A 62 -4.82 -1.26 -4.13
CA ILE A 62 -3.36 -1.35 -4.29
C ILE A 62 -2.80 -2.42 -3.36
N MET A 63 -3.12 -2.34 -2.06
CA MET A 63 -2.61 -3.30 -1.07
C MET A 63 -3.05 -4.73 -1.37
N LEU A 64 -4.32 -4.95 -1.72
CA LEU A 64 -4.80 -6.29 -2.09
C LEU A 64 -4.04 -6.84 -3.31
N THR A 65 -3.80 -6.00 -4.32
CA THR A 65 -3.09 -6.41 -5.54
C THR A 65 -1.63 -6.75 -5.24
N LEU A 66 -0.96 -5.97 -4.39
CA LEU A 66 0.41 -6.24 -3.98
C LEU A 66 0.50 -7.53 -3.14
N PHE A 67 -0.38 -7.72 -2.15
CA PHE A 67 -0.28 -8.83 -1.20
C PHE A 67 -0.73 -10.16 -1.80
N LEU A 68 -1.64 -10.14 -2.78
CA LEU A 68 -2.09 -11.33 -3.47
C LEU A 68 -1.26 -11.66 -4.72
N HIS A 69 -0.28 -10.81 -5.07
CA HIS A 69 0.61 -11.01 -6.20
C HIS A 69 1.26 -12.41 -6.18
N GLU A 70 1.34 -13.07 -7.34
CA GLU A 70 1.83 -14.45 -7.46
C GLU A 70 3.22 -14.63 -6.85
N ASN A 71 4.11 -13.68 -7.11
CA ASN A 71 5.44 -13.63 -6.52
C ASN A 71 5.45 -12.76 -5.24
N SER A 72 5.48 -13.43 -4.09
CA SER A 72 5.56 -12.77 -2.78
C SER A 72 6.85 -11.98 -2.58
N ASP A 73 7.98 -12.40 -3.16
CA ASP A 73 9.26 -11.70 -3.00
C ASP A 73 9.26 -10.33 -3.68
N GLU A 74 8.65 -10.22 -4.86
CA GLU A 74 8.50 -8.91 -5.52
C GLU A 74 7.62 -7.98 -4.68
N CYS A 75 6.58 -8.50 -4.03
CA CYS A 75 5.78 -7.73 -3.07
C CYS A 75 6.65 -7.22 -1.90
N LEU A 76 7.42 -8.10 -1.24
CA LEU A 76 8.28 -7.72 -0.11
C LEU A 76 9.32 -6.65 -0.51
N LYS A 77 9.92 -6.76 -1.70
CA LYS A 77 10.88 -5.77 -2.24
C LYS A 77 10.28 -4.36 -2.36
N VAL A 78 8.97 -4.23 -2.63
CA VAL A 78 8.29 -2.93 -2.66
C VAL A 78 8.34 -2.26 -1.28
N PHE A 79 8.07 -3.00 -0.21
CA PHE A 79 8.06 -2.49 1.17
C PHE A 79 9.47 -2.32 1.76
N GLU A 80 10.41 -3.15 1.35
CA GLU A 80 11.80 -3.03 1.79
C GLU A 80 12.41 -1.65 1.45
N ARG A 81 12.06 -1.09 0.30
CA ARG A 81 12.58 0.21 -0.14
C ARG A 81 12.17 1.36 0.77
N ILE A 82 10.93 1.33 1.28
CA ILE A 82 10.44 2.37 2.19
C ILE A 82 10.93 2.13 3.63
N SER A 83 11.27 0.90 3.99
CA SER A 83 11.76 0.54 5.33
C SER A 83 13.14 1.13 5.67
N LEU A 84 13.93 1.49 4.66
CA LEU A 84 15.30 2.00 4.82
C LEU A 84 15.37 3.52 5.03
N ALA A 85 14.29 4.26 4.74
CA ALA A 85 14.30 5.72 4.76
C ALA A 85 13.76 6.25 6.11
N PRO A 86 14.59 6.88 6.97
CA PRO A 86 14.16 7.41 8.25
C PRO A 86 13.02 8.44 8.12
N GLN A 87 13.07 9.28 7.08
CA GLN A 87 12.05 10.28 6.78
C GLN A 87 10.66 9.72 6.43
N LEU A 88 10.54 8.40 6.27
CA LEU A 88 9.27 7.73 6.02
C LEU A 88 8.69 7.06 7.28
N GLN A 89 9.21 7.32 8.47
CA GLN A 89 8.71 6.69 9.71
C GLN A 89 7.19 6.86 9.88
N THR A 90 6.67 8.10 9.85
CA THR A 90 5.23 8.37 9.97
C THR A 90 4.40 7.67 8.89
N PHE A 91 4.90 7.65 7.66
CA PHE A 91 4.26 6.93 6.56
C PHE A 91 4.20 5.42 6.81
N ARG A 92 5.30 4.83 7.30
CA ARG A 92 5.35 3.40 7.65
C ARG A 92 4.38 3.05 8.78
N GLU A 93 4.31 3.88 9.81
CA GLU A 93 3.38 3.69 10.93
C GLU A 93 1.92 3.77 10.47
N GLY A 94 1.57 4.79 9.69
CA GLY A 94 0.23 4.92 9.09
C GLY A 94 -0.12 3.74 8.18
N LEU A 95 0.83 3.28 7.36
CA LEU A 95 0.64 2.12 6.49
C LEU A 95 0.45 0.82 7.28
N ARG A 96 1.19 0.61 8.37
CA ARG A 96 1.03 -0.55 9.26
C ARG A 96 -0.35 -0.57 9.90
N LEU A 97 -0.80 0.57 10.44
CA LEU A 97 -2.15 0.73 10.99
C LEU A 97 -3.21 0.47 9.92
N PHE A 98 -2.99 0.95 8.70
CA PHE A 98 -3.89 0.69 7.58
C PHE A 98 -4.03 -0.80 7.28
N ILE A 99 -2.91 -1.52 7.18
CA ILE A 99 -2.89 -2.96 6.92
C ILE A 99 -3.62 -3.72 8.04
N SER A 100 -3.28 -3.46 9.31
CA SER A 100 -3.83 -4.21 10.43
C SER A 100 -5.31 -3.91 10.68
N HIS A 101 -5.73 -2.65 10.61
CA HIS A 101 -7.10 -2.24 10.94
C HIS A 101 -8.05 -2.22 9.76
N PHE A 102 -7.59 -1.83 8.57
CA PHE A 102 -8.48 -1.62 7.42
C PHE A 102 -8.36 -2.68 6.33
N LEU A 103 -7.20 -3.32 6.15
CA LEU A 103 -7.06 -4.39 5.16
C LEU A 103 -7.54 -5.72 5.71
N LEU A 104 -7.06 -6.12 6.89
CA LEU A 104 -7.36 -7.42 7.49
C LEU A 104 -8.79 -7.49 8.04
N LYS A 105 -9.24 -6.52 8.85
CA LYS A 105 -10.60 -6.54 9.42
C LYS A 105 -11.72 -6.38 8.38
N ASN A 106 -11.45 -5.74 7.23
CA ASN A 106 -12.44 -5.63 6.16
C ASN A 106 -12.39 -6.79 5.16
N ALA A 107 -11.42 -7.70 5.25
CA ALA A 107 -11.46 -8.97 4.53
C ALA A 107 -12.59 -9.86 5.07
N ASP A 108 -12.94 -9.70 6.35
CA ASP A 108 -14.09 -10.36 6.97
C ASP A 108 -15.43 -9.90 6.39
N ALA A 109 -15.51 -8.67 5.86
CA ALA A 109 -16.74 -8.07 5.32
C ALA A 109 -17.01 -8.38 3.83
N LYS A 110 -16.00 -8.82 3.07
CA LYS A 110 -16.14 -9.32 1.70
C LYS A 110 -15.32 -10.60 1.59
N PRO A 111 -15.96 -11.79 1.62
CA PRO A 111 -15.24 -13.04 1.73
C PRO A 111 -14.32 -13.20 0.51
N LEU A 112 -13.02 -13.14 0.77
CA LEU A 112 -12.02 -13.67 -0.14
C LEU A 112 -12.02 -15.21 0.01
N PRO A 113 -11.62 -15.96 -1.03
CA PRO A 113 -11.34 -17.38 -0.88
C PRO A 113 -10.35 -17.62 0.26
N GLU A 114 -10.51 -18.71 1.01
CA GLU A 114 -9.72 -19.02 2.21
C GLU A 114 -8.20 -19.00 1.91
N ASP A 115 -7.79 -19.59 0.78
CA ASP A 115 -6.39 -19.58 0.29
C ASP A 115 -5.83 -18.15 0.13
N GLN A 116 -6.64 -17.22 -0.37
CA GLN A 116 -6.23 -15.83 -0.56
C GLN A 116 -6.16 -15.08 0.77
N LEU A 117 -7.03 -15.42 1.73
CA LEU A 117 -7.02 -14.83 3.06
C LEU A 117 -5.76 -15.27 3.83
N GLU A 118 -5.40 -16.55 3.78
CA GLU A 118 -4.16 -17.06 4.38
C GLU A 118 -2.92 -16.40 3.77
N LYS A 119 -2.89 -16.27 2.43
CA LYS A 119 -1.82 -15.56 1.72
C LYS A 119 -1.74 -14.08 2.12
N LEU A 120 -2.88 -13.41 2.23
CA LEU A 120 -2.95 -12.01 2.66
C LEU A 120 -2.40 -11.84 4.08
N GLN A 121 -2.82 -12.69 5.02
CA GLN A 121 -2.39 -12.64 6.42
C GLN A 121 -0.90 -12.97 6.59
N SER A 122 -0.40 -13.99 5.90
CA SER A 122 1.02 -14.36 5.93
C SER A 122 1.90 -13.25 5.36
N THR A 123 1.53 -12.69 4.20
CA THR A 123 2.24 -11.56 3.58
C THR A 123 2.19 -10.32 4.47
N ALA A 124 1.04 -10.03 5.09
CA ALA A 124 0.90 -8.90 6.02
C ALA A 124 1.84 -9.00 7.22
N LYS A 125 1.99 -10.20 7.81
CA LYS A 125 2.94 -10.43 8.91
C LYS A 125 4.39 -10.20 8.48
N LEU A 126 4.77 -10.61 7.27
CA LEU A 126 6.12 -10.38 6.73
C LEU A 126 6.38 -8.90 6.46
N VAL A 127 5.42 -8.21 5.82
CA VAL A 127 5.50 -6.76 5.57
C VAL A 127 5.59 -5.98 6.87
N ASP A 128 4.79 -6.32 7.89
CA ASP A 128 4.85 -5.66 9.20
C ASP A 128 6.25 -5.76 9.82
N ARG A 129 6.87 -6.95 9.77
CA ARG A 129 8.25 -7.15 10.23
C ARG A 129 9.24 -6.29 9.44
N ILE A 130 9.12 -6.22 8.11
CA ILE A 130 10.01 -5.39 7.26
C ILE A 130 9.91 -3.92 7.65
N LEU A 131 8.69 -3.42 7.87
CA LEU A 131 8.46 -2.01 8.20
C LEU A 131 8.99 -1.64 9.59
N VAL A 132 8.96 -2.58 10.55
CA VAL A 132 9.52 -2.42 11.92
C VAL A 132 11.05 -2.56 11.96
N THR A 133 11.58 -3.64 11.40
CA THR A 133 12.95 -4.13 11.67
C THR A 133 14.04 -3.18 11.16
N ARG A 134 13.75 -2.36 10.13
CA ARG A 134 14.76 -1.47 9.53
C ARG A 134 14.71 -0.02 10.03
N ALA A 135 13.73 0.35 10.87
CA ALA A 135 13.79 1.61 11.62
C ALA A 135 14.91 1.61 12.68
N ALA A 136 15.28 0.43 13.19
CA ALA A 136 16.23 0.29 14.32
C ALA A 136 17.72 0.35 13.93
N ARG A 137 18.08 0.39 12.64
CA ARG A 137 19.48 0.31 12.19
C ARG A 137 20.16 1.65 11.90
N THR A 138 19.49 2.78 12.11
CA THR A 138 20.05 4.13 11.83
C THR A 138 20.51 4.90 13.06
N ILE A 139 20.69 4.24 14.20
CA ILE A 139 21.32 4.85 15.39
C ILE A 139 22.70 4.21 15.59
N PHE A 140 23.67 4.51 14.72
CA PHE A 140 25.11 4.44 15.00
C PHE A 140 25.85 5.42 14.09
#